data_AF-A0A815WF57-F1
#
_entry.id   AF-A0A815WF57-F1
#
_cell.length_a   1.000
_cell.length_b   1.000
_cell.length_c   1.000
_cell.angle_alpha   90.00
_cell.angle_beta   90.00
_cell.angle_gamma   90.00
#
_symmetry.space_group_name_H-M   'P 1'
#
loop_
_entity.id
_entity.type
_entity.pdbx_description
1 polymer ?
#
loop_
_entity_poly.entity_id
_entity_poly.type
_entity_poly.pdbx_seq_one_letter_code
_entity_poly.pdbx_strand_id
1 'polypeptide(L)'
;MSQQSEKDKLPLLAMAGLFEINQHCESEPLYTCSICTVDASETMRKVHVRMPAILSSQREIDEWLDFGRFKTEQVLPLLVPNNDIKMYRVTPNVGSTKFNDINNIQPIDVDKENKTVSSNKNTLDSFVIKKAPSKYFQDHMFKDESNKILSHKRSQDTIDDYMYKEIKPS
;
A
#
# COMPACT_ATOMS: atom_id res chain seq x y z
N MET A 1 13.90 32.19 16.88
CA MET A 1 14.02 30.76 17.25
C MET A 1 12.86 30.04 16.58
N SER A 2 13.13 29.41 15.44
CA SER A 2 12.10 28.73 14.66
C SER A 2 11.72 27.43 15.36
N GLN A 3 10.42 27.24 15.59
CA GLN A 3 9.88 26.01 16.15
C GLN A 3 10.03 24.93 15.07
N GLN A 4 11.10 24.12 15.16
CA GLN A 4 11.28 22.95 14.30
C GLN A 4 10.17 21.95 14.66
N SER A 5 9.28 21.65 13.71
CA SER A 5 8.10 20.83 13.97
C SER A 5 8.51 19.38 14.25
N GLU A 6 7.85 18.73 15.20
CA GLU A 6 8.13 17.35 15.65
C GLU A 6 8.04 16.30 14.50
N LYS A 7 7.46 16.68 13.36
CA LYS A 7 7.34 15.87 12.13
C LYS A 7 8.64 15.76 11.33
N ASP A 8 9.60 16.67 11.54
CA ASP A 8 10.93 16.63 10.89
C ASP A 8 11.83 15.52 11.47
N LYS A 9 11.33 14.73 12.44
CA LYS A 9 12.05 13.61 13.06
C LYS A 9 11.68 12.22 12.54
N LEU A 10 10.73 12.10 11.61
CA LEU A 10 10.40 10.79 11.05
C LEU A 10 11.50 10.36 10.06
N PRO A 11 11.99 9.11 10.15
CA PRO A 11 12.98 8.62 9.20
C PRO A 11 12.38 8.56 7.79
N LEU A 12 13.22 8.81 6.79
CA LEU A 12 12.85 8.62 5.40
C LEU A 12 12.60 7.14 5.13
N LEU A 13 11.57 6.85 4.32
CA LEU A 13 11.30 5.51 3.83
C LEU A 13 12.17 5.24 2.59
N ALA A 14 13.14 4.33 2.71
CA ALA A 14 13.97 3.92 1.57
C ALA A 14 13.31 2.77 0.81
N MET A 15 13.09 2.97 -0.49
CA MET A 15 12.49 1.97 -1.38
C MET A 15 13.49 1.57 -2.45
N ALA A 16 13.62 0.27 -2.70
CA ALA A 16 14.44 -0.24 -3.79
C ALA A 16 13.85 0.20 -5.13
N GLY A 17 14.70 0.76 -5.98
CA GLY A 17 14.32 1.26 -7.29
C GLY A 17 15.39 0.97 -8.34
N LEU A 18 14.94 0.93 -9.59
CA LEU A 18 15.79 0.86 -10.78
C LEU A 18 15.73 2.21 -11.48
N PHE A 19 16.82 2.60 -12.14
CA PHE A 19 16.85 3.84 -12.92
C PHE A 19 17.43 3.60 -14.30
N GLU A 20 17.07 4.47 -15.23
CA GLU A 20 17.58 4.50 -16.59
C GLU A 20 17.89 5.96 -16.99
N ILE A 21 18.86 6.13 -17.88
CA ILE A 21 19.20 7.42 -18.47
C ILE A 21 18.89 7.36 -19.97
N ASN A 22 17.88 8.10 -20.40
CA ASN A 22 17.57 8.26 -21.81
C ASN A 22 18.36 9.44 -22.41
N GLN A 23 19.32 9.12 -23.27
CA GLN A 23 20.21 10.10 -23.92
C GLN A 23 19.67 10.65 -25.25
N HIS A 24 18.51 10.17 -25.72
CA HIS A 24 17.97 10.52 -27.04
C HIS A 24 16.94 11.67 -26.99
N CYS A 25 16.82 12.37 -25.86
CA CYS A 25 16.00 13.58 -25.78
C CYS A 25 16.71 14.73 -26.50
N GLU A 26 15.96 15.57 -27.22
CA GLU A 26 16.50 16.74 -27.94
C GLU A 26 17.17 17.77 -27.00
N SER A 27 16.96 17.64 -25.70
CA SER A 27 17.51 18.47 -24.63
C SER A 27 18.50 17.69 -23.74
N GLU A 28 18.47 17.91 -22.44
CA GLU A 28 19.33 17.21 -21.47
C GLU A 28 18.95 15.73 -21.30
N PRO A 29 19.90 14.85 -20.87
CA PRO A 29 19.60 13.46 -20.59
C PRO A 29 18.44 13.31 -19.59
N LEU A 30 17.45 12.49 -19.94
CA LEU A 30 16.29 12.24 -19.08
C LEU A 30 16.57 11.07 -18.15
N TYR A 31 16.56 11.33 -16.84
CA TYR A 31 16.66 10.30 -15.81
C TYR A 31 15.26 9.85 -15.41
N THR A 32 15.00 8.55 -15.51
CA THR A 32 13.74 7.94 -15.05
C THR A 32 14.04 6.87 -14.01
N CYS A 33 13.07 6.61 -13.14
CA CYS A 33 13.17 5.53 -12.17
C CYS A 33 11.85 4.79 -12.03
N SER A 34 11.94 3.54 -11.57
CA SER A 34 10.82 2.68 -11.25
C SER A 34 11.03 2.04 -9.88
N ILE A 35 9.97 1.97 -9.09
CA ILE A 35 10.00 1.37 -7.75
C ILE A 35 9.75 -0.13 -7.87
N CYS A 36 10.62 -0.93 -7.27
CA CYS A 36 10.42 -2.38 -7.16
C CYS A 36 9.27 -2.68 -6.20
N THR A 37 8.39 -3.60 -6.59
CA THR A 37 7.27 -4.04 -5.76
C THR A 37 7.40 -5.52 -5.40
N VAL A 38 6.90 -5.86 -4.22
CA VAL A 38 6.83 -7.22 -3.67
C VAL A 38 5.41 -7.50 -3.19
N ASP A 39 5.15 -8.73 -2.77
CA ASP A 39 3.87 -9.07 -2.15
C ASP A 39 3.68 -8.29 -0.86
N ALA A 40 2.45 -7.90 -0.56
CA ALA A 40 2.16 -7.14 0.64
C ALA A 40 2.44 -7.97 1.91
N SER A 41 3.00 -7.33 2.93
CA SER A 41 3.07 -7.85 4.29
C SER A 41 1.67 -8.02 4.90
N GLU A 42 1.57 -8.69 6.05
CA GLU A 42 0.28 -8.90 6.72
C GLU A 42 -0.44 -7.60 7.04
N THR A 43 0.31 -6.60 7.51
CA THR A 43 -0.22 -5.26 7.80
C THR A 43 -0.69 -4.57 6.51
N MET A 44 0.08 -4.65 5.42
CA MET A 44 -0.23 -3.98 4.16
C MET A 44 -1.37 -4.64 3.37
N ARG A 45 -1.56 -5.97 3.53
CA ARG A 45 -2.65 -6.72 2.89
C ARG A 45 -4.05 -6.22 3.25
N LYS A 46 -4.20 -5.51 4.37
CA LYS A 46 -5.45 -4.84 4.77
C LYS A 46 -5.84 -3.71 3.81
N VAL A 47 -4.89 -3.16 3.06
CA VAL A 47 -5.06 -2.02 2.15
C VAL A 47 -4.82 -2.41 0.69
N HIS A 48 -3.79 -3.20 0.39
CA HIS A 48 -3.43 -3.59 -0.97
C HIS A 48 -2.61 -4.90 -1.01
N VAL A 49 -2.69 -5.64 -2.12
CA VAL A 49 -2.00 -6.95 -2.28
C VAL A 49 -0.50 -6.84 -2.64
N ARG A 50 -0.05 -5.65 -3.02
CA ARG A 50 1.35 -5.32 -3.34
C ARG A 50 1.85 -4.19 -2.46
N MET A 51 3.15 -4.17 -2.22
CA MET A 51 3.85 -3.11 -1.49
C MET A 51 5.20 -2.79 -2.14
N PRO A 52 5.79 -1.61 -1.90
CA PRO A 52 7.17 -1.36 -2.32
C PRO A 52 8.15 -2.26 -1.57
N ALA A 53 9.24 -2.65 -2.23
CA ALA A 53 10.38 -3.28 -1.56
C ALA A 53 11.10 -2.21 -0.71
N ILE A 54 11.07 -2.36 0.60
CA ILE A 54 11.60 -1.37 1.56
C ILE A 54 12.94 -1.86 2.11
N LEU A 55 13.96 -1.01 2.02
CA LEU A 55 15.29 -1.21 2.60
C LEU A 55 15.28 -0.59 3.99
N SER A 56 15.38 -1.40 5.03
CA SER A 56 15.09 -1.02 6.43
C SER A 56 16.33 -0.72 7.26
N SER A 57 17.51 -1.02 6.75
CA SER A 57 18.77 -0.70 7.41
C SER A 57 19.72 0.04 6.47
N GLN A 58 20.63 0.83 7.06
CA GLN A 58 21.68 1.51 6.29
C GLN A 58 22.51 0.49 5.48
N ARG A 59 22.76 -0.69 6.05
CA ARG A 59 23.47 -1.76 5.37
C ARG A 59 22.77 -2.22 4.10
N GLU A 60 21.46 -2.45 4.14
CA GLU A 60 20.68 -2.86 2.96
C GLU A 60 20.67 -1.77 1.88
N ILE A 61 20.61 -0.50 2.30
CA ILE A 61 20.71 0.66 1.40
C ILE A 61 22.08 0.66 0.71
N ASP A 62 23.16 0.51 1.47
CA ASP A 62 24.53 0.50 0.95
C ASP A 62 24.76 -0.69 0.00
N GLU A 63 24.28 -1.88 0.37
CA GLU A 63 24.34 -3.08 -0.47
C GLU A 63 23.57 -2.91 -1.79
N TRP A 64 22.39 -2.26 -1.76
CA TRP A 64 21.58 -2.00 -2.96
C TRP A 64 22.20 -0.95 -3.89
N LEU A 65 22.85 0.08 -3.35
CA LEU A 65 23.42 1.18 -4.13
C LEU A 65 24.82 0.89 -4.68
N ASP A 66 25.61 0.03 -4.02
CA ASP A 66 26.98 -0.30 -4.43
C ASP A 66 27.02 -1.42 -5.49
N PHE A 67 26.60 -1.07 -6.71
CA PHE A 67 26.63 -1.95 -7.88
C PHE A 67 28.06 -2.32 -8.34
N GLY A 68 29.09 -1.62 -7.85
CA GLY A 68 30.49 -1.95 -8.13
C GLY A 68 30.97 -3.14 -7.29
N ARG A 69 30.43 -3.29 -6.08
CA ARG A 69 30.80 -4.34 -5.13
C ARG A 69 29.86 -5.53 -5.12
N PHE A 70 28.55 -5.30 -5.23
CA PHE A 70 27.54 -6.35 -5.14
C PHE A 70 26.94 -6.68 -6.50
N LYS A 71 26.88 -7.97 -6.83
CA LYS A 71 26.19 -8.44 -8.03
C LYS A 71 24.68 -8.55 -7.79
N THR A 72 23.92 -8.52 -8.88
CA THR A 72 22.45 -8.63 -8.86
C THR A 72 21.95 -9.79 -7.99
N GLU A 73 22.53 -10.98 -8.11
CA GLU A 73 22.09 -12.17 -7.38
C GLU A 73 22.27 -12.04 -5.87
N GLN A 74 23.17 -11.17 -5.41
CA GLN A 74 23.45 -10.93 -4.00
C GLN A 74 22.46 -9.94 -3.38
N VAL A 75 21.89 -9.03 -4.18
CA VAL A 75 20.98 -7.98 -3.71
C VAL A 75 19.50 -8.29 -3.96
N LEU A 76 19.18 -9.19 -4.90
CA LEU A 76 17.80 -9.66 -5.11
C LEU A 76 17.13 -10.19 -3.82
N PRO A 77 17.82 -10.90 -2.90
CA PRO A 77 17.22 -11.32 -1.63
C PRO A 77 16.78 -10.18 -0.70
N LEU A 78 17.21 -8.93 -0.95
CA LEU A 78 16.74 -7.76 -0.21
C LEU A 78 15.30 -7.37 -0.59
N LEU A 79 14.82 -7.83 -1.75
CA LEU A 79 13.48 -7.52 -2.27
C LEU A 79 12.42 -8.44 -1.65
N VAL A 80 12.15 -8.25 -0.37
CA VAL A 80 11.17 -9.04 0.39
C VAL A 80 10.12 -8.15 1.07
N PRO A 81 8.92 -8.69 1.39
CA PRO A 81 7.90 -7.94 2.10
C PRO A 81 8.39 -7.47 3.48
N ASN A 82 8.16 -6.20 3.79
CA ASN A 82 8.55 -5.61 5.07
C ASN A 82 7.36 -5.54 6.05
N ASN A 83 7.56 -5.99 7.30
CA ASN A 83 6.52 -6.00 8.33
C ASN A 83 6.60 -4.81 9.31
N ASP A 84 7.68 -4.04 9.30
CA ASP A 84 7.91 -2.91 10.21
C ASP A 84 7.39 -1.59 9.61
N ILE A 85 6.10 -1.56 9.30
CA ILE A 85 5.43 -0.40 8.72
C ILE A 85 4.22 -0.04 9.57
N LYS A 86 4.12 1.24 9.92
CA LYS A 86 2.93 1.81 10.55
C LYS A 86 2.13 2.59 9.52
N MET A 87 0.82 2.41 9.53
CA MET A 87 -0.11 3.10 8.63
C MET A 87 -1.31 3.60 9.42
N TYR A 88 -1.88 4.71 8.96
CA TYR A 88 -3.09 5.29 9.51
C TYR A 88 -3.92 5.89 8.38
N ARG A 89 -5.22 6.04 8.62
CA ARG A 89 -6.14 6.62 7.65
C ARG A 89 -5.92 8.12 7.55
N VAL A 90 -5.99 8.65 6.32
CA VAL A 90 -5.87 10.07 6.01
C VAL A 90 -7.06 10.55 5.18
N THR A 91 -7.14 11.86 4.95
CA THR A 91 -8.21 12.45 4.13
C THR A 91 -8.18 11.96 2.68
N PRO A 92 -9.32 11.81 1.99
CA PRO A 92 -9.37 11.42 0.58
C PRO A 92 -8.74 12.44 -0.39
N ASN A 93 -8.46 13.68 0.07
CA ASN A 93 -7.86 14.73 -0.75
C ASN A 93 -6.53 14.32 -1.37
N VAL A 94 -5.78 13.42 -0.70
CA VAL A 94 -4.52 12.86 -1.19
C VAL A 94 -4.64 12.15 -2.55
N GLY A 95 -5.85 11.70 -2.93
CA GLY A 95 -6.11 11.08 -4.23
C GLY A 95 -6.09 12.04 -5.42
N SER A 96 -6.03 13.35 -5.19
CA SER A 96 -5.96 14.36 -6.24
C SER A 96 -4.66 15.17 -6.13
N THR A 97 -3.87 15.13 -7.19
CA THR A 97 -2.58 15.84 -7.29
C THR A 97 -2.67 17.36 -7.20
N LYS A 98 -3.88 17.92 -7.32
CA LYS A 98 -4.14 19.36 -7.13
C LYS A 98 -4.00 19.79 -5.66
N PHE A 99 -4.15 18.87 -4.71
CA PHE A 99 -4.04 19.15 -3.29
C PHE A 99 -2.64 18.75 -2.82
N ASN A 100 -1.75 19.73 -2.71
CA ASN A 100 -0.40 19.55 -2.18
C ASN A 100 -0.26 20.28 -0.84
N ASP A 101 -0.77 19.65 0.23
CA ASP A 101 -0.87 20.26 1.56
C ASP A 101 -0.47 19.26 2.66
N ILE A 102 0.10 19.77 3.75
CA ILE A 102 0.51 18.98 4.92
C ILE A 102 -0.64 18.22 5.59
N ASN A 103 -1.88 18.67 5.38
CA ASN A 103 -3.10 18.03 5.86
C ASN A 103 -3.33 16.65 5.22
N ASN A 104 -2.75 16.37 4.04
CA ASN A 104 -2.90 15.09 3.34
C ASN A 104 -2.28 13.90 4.10
N ILE A 105 -1.33 14.17 5.01
CA ILE A 105 -0.67 13.14 5.82
C ILE A 105 -1.10 13.17 7.28
N GLN A 106 -2.15 13.94 7.64
CA GLN A 106 -2.64 13.94 9.02
C GLN A 106 -3.59 12.77 9.25
N PRO A 107 -3.47 12.06 10.38
CA PRO A 107 -4.43 11.02 10.75
C PRO A 107 -5.84 11.61 10.88
N ILE A 108 -6.84 10.89 10.36
CA ILE A 108 -8.25 11.22 10.58
C ILE A 108 -8.86 10.30 11.64
N ASP A 109 -9.75 10.86 12.46
CA ASP A 109 -10.53 10.12 13.45
C ASP A 109 -11.81 9.56 12.79
N VAL A 110 -11.83 8.24 12.61
CA VAL A 110 -12.87 7.54 11.85
C VAL A 110 -14.23 7.57 12.57
N ASP A 111 -14.24 7.81 13.88
CA ASP A 111 -15.46 7.77 14.71
C ASP A 111 -16.21 9.12 14.74
N LYS A 112 -15.58 10.21 14.30
CA LYS A 112 -16.16 11.56 14.33
C LYS A 112 -16.88 11.96 13.04
N GLU A 113 -16.53 11.38 11.89
CA GLU A 113 -17.15 11.72 10.59
C GLU A 113 -18.55 11.12 10.38
N ASN A 114 -18.92 10.07 11.13
CA ASN A 114 -20.27 9.48 11.02
C ASN A 114 -21.37 10.32 11.71
N LYS A 115 -21.04 11.44 12.36
CA LYS A 115 -22.01 12.27 13.10
C LYS A 115 -22.39 13.58 12.40
N THR A 116 -21.77 13.94 11.28
CA THR A 116 -21.99 15.25 10.62
C THR A 116 -22.64 15.20 9.23
N VAL A 117 -23.13 14.04 8.77
CA VAL A 117 -23.94 13.99 7.54
C VAL A 117 -25.41 13.79 7.87
N SER A 118 -26.00 14.80 8.51
CA SER A 118 -27.44 15.03 8.45
C SER A 118 -27.73 15.91 7.23
N SER A 119 -28.49 15.35 6.29
CA SER A 119 -29.32 16.05 5.32
C SER A 119 -28.61 16.91 4.26
N ASN A 120 -28.28 16.29 3.13
CA ASN A 120 -28.72 16.78 1.82
C ASN A 120 -28.77 15.62 0.82
N LYS A 121 -29.99 15.33 0.35
CA LYS A 121 -30.25 14.37 -0.73
C LYS A 121 -29.71 14.95 -2.04
N ASN A 122 -29.15 14.06 -2.86
CA ASN A 122 -28.74 14.22 -4.27
C ASN A 122 -27.23 14.35 -4.48
N THR A 123 -26.54 13.20 -4.56
CA THR A 123 -25.57 12.82 -5.62
C THR A 123 -25.07 11.41 -5.28
N LEU A 124 -25.72 10.38 -5.85
CA LEU A 124 -25.42 8.97 -5.54
C LEU A 124 -24.58 8.23 -6.61
N ASP A 125 -24.00 8.89 -7.62
CA ASP A 125 -23.39 8.16 -8.75
C ASP A 125 -22.04 8.70 -9.25
N SER A 126 -20.98 8.68 -8.43
CA SER A 126 -19.62 8.88 -8.99
C SER A 126 -18.51 7.96 -8.48
N PHE A 127 -18.79 7.08 -7.51
CA PHE A 127 -17.82 6.07 -7.05
C PHE A 127 -18.37 4.64 -7.09
N VAL A 128 -19.36 4.39 -7.96
CA VAL A 128 -19.78 3.03 -8.32
C VAL A 128 -18.72 2.40 -9.22
N ILE A 129 -17.79 1.69 -8.56
CA ILE A 129 -17.32 0.36 -8.92
C ILE A 129 -17.46 0.04 -10.42
N LYS A 130 -16.48 0.47 -11.22
CA LYS A 130 -16.22 -0.20 -12.50
C LYS A 130 -15.57 -1.55 -12.21
N LYS A 131 -16.43 -2.56 -12.17
CA LYS A 131 -16.15 -3.99 -12.30
C LYS A 131 -15.05 -4.22 -13.34
N ALA A 132 -13.89 -4.72 -12.93
CA ALA A 132 -12.93 -5.35 -13.84
C ALA A 132 -13.29 -6.84 -13.99
N PRO A 133 -13.13 -7.46 -15.18
CA PRO A 133 -13.54 -8.82 -15.44
C PRO A 133 -12.64 -9.82 -14.69
N SER A 134 -13.28 -10.65 -13.86
CA SER A 134 -12.71 -11.84 -13.24
C SER A 134 -12.35 -12.87 -14.32
N LYS A 135 -11.13 -12.78 -14.85
CA LYS A 135 -10.51 -13.89 -15.62
C LYS A 135 -9.09 -14.21 -15.18
N TYR A 136 -8.42 -13.32 -14.45
CA TYR A 136 -7.06 -13.54 -13.94
C TYR A 136 -6.97 -14.42 -12.68
N PHE A 137 -8.08 -14.66 -11.98
CA PHE A 137 -8.07 -15.32 -10.67
C PHE A 137 -8.35 -16.84 -10.71
N GLN A 138 -8.63 -17.42 -11.90
CA GLN A 138 -8.91 -18.86 -12.03
C GLN A 138 -7.69 -19.72 -12.38
N ASP A 139 -6.64 -19.14 -12.97
CA ASP A 139 -5.55 -19.94 -13.54
C ASP A 139 -4.42 -20.27 -12.54
N HIS A 140 -4.47 -19.75 -11.31
CA HIS A 140 -3.41 -19.95 -10.30
C HIS A 140 -3.94 -20.43 -8.93
N MET A 141 -4.88 -21.40 -8.93
CA MET A 141 -5.06 -22.23 -7.73
C MET A 141 -4.07 -23.40 -7.74
N PHE A 142 -3.22 -23.44 -6.70
CA PHE A 142 -2.46 -24.62 -6.33
C PHE A 142 -3.42 -25.78 -6.01
N LYS A 143 -3.25 -26.91 -6.71
CA LYS A 143 -3.92 -28.18 -6.38
C LYS A 143 -3.05 -28.92 -5.37
N ASP A 144 -3.64 -29.30 -4.25
CA ASP A 144 -3.10 -30.32 -3.34
C ASP A 144 -3.61 -31.73 -3.76
N GLU A 145 -2.81 -32.76 -3.49
CA GLU A 145 -2.88 -34.15 -3.99
C GLU A 145 -4.13 -34.95 -3.57
N SER A 146 -5.10 -34.34 -2.88
CA SER A 146 -6.30 -35.01 -2.38
C SER A 146 -7.60 -34.69 -3.15
N ASN A 147 -7.53 -33.85 -4.20
CA ASN A 147 -8.61 -33.66 -5.19
C ASN A 147 -10.02 -33.43 -4.59
N LYS A 148 -10.12 -32.74 -3.45
CA LYS A 148 -11.40 -32.47 -2.77
C LYS A 148 -11.83 -31.03 -3.00
N ILE A 149 -12.92 -30.85 -3.74
CA ILE A 149 -13.58 -29.55 -3.94
C ILE A 149 -14.30 -29.17 -2.64
N LEU A 150 -13.80 -28.18 -1.91
CA LEU A 150 -14.51 -27.56 -0.78
C LEU A 150 -15.62 -26.66 -1.33
N SER A 151 -16.84 -27.18 -1.43
CA SER A 151 -18.05 -26.40 -1.71
C SER A 151 -18.57 -25.75 -0.42
N HIS A 152 -18.10 -24.55 -0.10
CA HIS A 152 -18.82 -23.72 0.88
C HIS A 152 -19.92 -22.94 0.16
N LYS A 153 -21.16 -23.32 0.47
CA LYS A 153 -22.38 -22.62 0.06
C LYS A 153 -22.31 -21.18 0.58
N ARG A 154 -22.71 -20.25 -0.29
CA ARG A 154 -22.82 -18.81 -0.05
C ARG A 154 -23.98 -18.55 0.94
N SER A 155 -23.67 -18.47 2.23
CA SER A 155 -24.53 -17.80 3.21
C SER A 155 -24.37 -16.30 3.02
N GLN A 156 -25.48 -15.59 2.96
CA GLN A 156 -25.53 -14.14 2.80
C GLN A 156 -25.35 -13.48 4.18
N ASP A 157 -24.14 -13.52 4.74
CA ASP A 157 -23.83 -12.84 6.01
C ASP A 157 -23.01 -11.58 5.71
N THR A 158 -23.58 -10.42 6.02
CA THR A 158 -23.00 -9.09 5.80
C THR A 158 -21.88 -8.77 6.80
N ILE A 159 -20.95 -7.92 6.39
CA ILE A 159 -19.73 -7.52 7.12
C ILE A 159 -20.03 -6.94 8.52
N ASP A 160 -21.25 -6.46 8.76
CA ASP A 160 -21.68 -5.92 10.06
C ASP A 160 -21.78 -6.99 11.17
N ASP A 161 -21.96 -8.28 10.83
CA ASP A 161 -22.13 -9.35 11.81
C ASP A 161 -20.82 -9.80 12.50
N TYR A 162 -19.66 -9.45 11.92
CA TYR A 162 -18.35 -9.82 12.49
C TYR A 162 -17.84 -8.83 13.55
N MET A 163 -18.50 -7.68 13.73
CA MET A 163 -18.00 -6.61 14.61
C MET A 163 -18.66 -6.55 16.01
N TYR A 164 -19.66 -7.39 16.30
CA TYR A 164 -20.40 -7.34 17.58
C TYR A 164 -20.35 -8.61 18.43
N LYS A 165 -19.48 -9.58 18.13
CA LYS A 165 -19.54 -10.91 18.77
C LYS A 165 -18.63 -11.19 19.96
N GLU A 166 -17.92 -10.21 20.51
CA GLU A 166 -17.16 -10.43 21.75
C GLU A 166 -17.26 -9.28 22.75
N ILE A 167 -18.36 -9.20 23.50
CA ILE A 167 -18.35 -8.81 24.93
C ILE A 167 -19.52 -9.50 25.65
N LYS A 168 -19.22 -10.53 26.47
CA LYS A 168 -20.01 -10.85 27.66
C LYS A 168 -19.05 -11.27 28.78
N PRO A 169 -19.05 -10.58 29.94
CA PRO A 169 -18.41 -11.11 31.13
C PRO A 169 -19.31 -12.15 31.81
N SER A 170 -18.66 -13.01 32.61
CA SER A 170 -19.21 -14.07 33.47
C SER A 170 -20.22 -13.60 34.50
#